data_AF-A0AAU2HQ86-F1
#
_entry.id   AF-A0AAU2HQ86-F1
#
_cell.length_a   1.000
_cell.length_b   1.000
_cell.length_c   1.000
_cell.angle_alpha   90.00
_cell.angle_beta   90.00
_cell.angle_gamma   90.00
#
_symmetry.space_group_name_H-M   'P 1'
#
loop_
_entity.id
_entity.type
_entity.pdbx_description
1 polymer ?
#
loop_
_entity_poly.entity_id
_entity_poly.type
_entity_poly.pdbx_seq_one_letter_code
_entity_poly.pdbx_strand_id
1 'polypeptide(L)'
;MGATVGGTVEQVRALVGWVGAGRKLTQTGRVTLADARALVEVLDTDDRMDPVIGDRTFKTKSSEELYHLTLLVEWAKAARLLRTAGGRLLPVKKNARLLDRPDELRGALFAALPLIGPAVTVSGWLESLLSHEYGRGLRALLQRLYATTVPVPLSDLYEVVWQAVSPLYVLDDLSPDRLGHLRTANDHDIQRVLKALVSLGAVHLADECAELTADGRTETARMRGEPEPGDAVLRILVELADVDDPPVWRQLLVPAAIRLDRLHSVIQDAMGWQNCHMHAFTIDGVQYGRSGGELGFRDERTATLAALLKPGAHFVYTYDFGDSWEHLITVEQVQTASAGLHYPYCMDGAGTCPPEDCGGTPGYSDLKVILADPAHEEHHAMLVWLGLRSATEFAPDRFAPDEANARLLRLTAP
;
A
#
# COMPACT_ATOMS: atom_id res chain seq x y z
N MET A 1 -1.34 -29.93 -6.49
CA MET A 1 -0.95 -29.82 -7.92
C MET A 1 -0.77 -28.34 -8.19
N GLY A 2 0.47 -27.96 -8.52
CA GLY A 2 0.93 -26.58 -8.47
C GLY A 2 0.19 -25.71 -9.47
N ALA A 3 -0.36 -24.58 -9.00
CA ALA A 3 -0.75 -23.50 -9.88
C ALA A 3 0.50 -23.11 -10.69
N THR A 4 0.43 -23.27 -12.01
CA THR A 4 1.50 -22.85 -12.92
C THR A 4 1.66 -21.34 -12.81
N VAL A 5 2.86 -20.88 -12.45
CA VAL A 5 3.24 -19.46 -12.45
C VAL A 5 2.89 -18.87 -13.81
N GLY A 6 2.07 -17.81 -13.83
CA GLY A 6 1.62 -17.14 -15.06
C GLY A 6 0.38 -17.72 -15.74
N GLY A 7 -0.29 -18.72 -15.17
CA GLY A 7 -1.48 -19.34 -15.76
C GLY A 7 -2.62 -18.37 -16.03
N THR A 8 -2.85 -17.39 -15.14
CA THR A 8 -3.98 -16.45 -15.28
C THR A 8 -3.86 -15.54 -16.50
N VAL A 9 -2.65 -15.12 -16.86
CA VAL A 9 -2.45 -14.26 -18.05
C VAL A 9 -2.90 -15.01 -19.31
N GLU A 10 -2.46 -16.26 -19.48
CA GLU A 10 -2.84 -17.07 -20.63
C GLU A 10 -4.32 -17.46 -20.61
N GLN A 11 -4.88 -17.79 -19.43
CA GLN A 11 -6.31 -18.06 -19.28
C GLN A 11 -7.17 -16.84 -19.65
N VAL A 12 -6.78 -15.63 -19.25
CA VAL A 12 -7.49 -14.40 -19.62
C VAL A 12 -7.39 -14.14 -21.12
N ARG A 13 -6.22 -14.36 -21.74
CA ARG A 13 -6.06 -14.24 -23.20
C ARG A 13 -6.97 -15.23 -23.94
N ALA A 14 -6.96 -16.50 -23.53
CA ALA A 14 -7.80 -17.54 -24.08
C ALA A 14 -9.29 -17.24 -23.91
N LEU A 15 -9.70 -16.74 -22.73
CA LEU A 15 -11.08 -16.33 -22.46
C LEU A 15 -11.52 -15.21 -23.40
N VAL A 16 -10.73 -14.14 -23.52
CA VAL A 16 -11.08 -13.00 -24.38
C VAL A 16 -11.12 -13.42 -25.85
N GLY A 17 -10.17 -14.27 -26.29
CA GLY A 17 -10.17 -14.87 -27.62
C GLY A 17 -11.42 -15.72 -27.87
N TRP A 18 -11.81 -16.56 -26.92
CA TRP A 18 -13.00 -17.40 -26.98
C TRP A 18 -14.30 -16.59 -27.06
N VAL A 19 -14.37 -15.46 -26.34
CA VAL A 19 -15.52 -14.54 -26.41
C VAL A 19 -15.68 -13.97 -27.83
N GLY A 20 -14.58 -13.68 -28.52
CA GLY A 20 -14.59 -13.26 -29.93
C GLY A 20 -15.48 -12.04 -30.17
N ALA A 21 -16.40 -12.11 -31.14
CA ALA A 21 -17.34 -11.02 -31.44
C ALA A 21 -18.43 -10.80 -30.36
N GLY A 22 -18.50 -11.66 -29.34
CA GLY A 22 -19.39 -11.54 -28.21
C GLY A 22 -20.26 -12.76 -27.96
N ARG A 23 -20.46 -13.10 -26.69
CA ARG A 23 -21.20 -14.29 -26.24
C ARG A 23 -22.48 -13.91 -25.52
N LYS A 24 -23.52 -14.72 -25.67
CA LYS A 24 -24.80 -14.47 -25.00
C LYS A 24 -24.65 -14.77 -23.51
N LEU A 25 -25.25 -13.94 -22.67
CA LEU A 25 -25.36 -14.18 -21.23
C LEU A 25 -26.77 -14.66 -20.88
N THR A 26 -26.92 -15.24 -19.70
CA THR A 26 -28.24 -15.48 -19.09
C THR A 26 -28.96 -14.15 -18.83
N GLN A 27 -30.25 -14.20 -18.49
CA GLN A 27 -31.01 -13.01 -18.09
C GLN A 27 -30.43 -12.32 -16.85
N THR A 28 -29.76 -13.07 -15.98
CA THR A 28 -29.05 -12.56 -14.81
C THR A 28 -27.62 -12.10 -15.13
N GLY A 29 -27.23 -12.06 -16.41
CA GLY A 29 -25.91 -11.57 -16.83
C GLY A 29 -24.76 -12.56 -16.65
N ARG A 30 -25.04 -13.85 -16.50
CA ARG A 30 -24.04 -14.90 -16.25
C ARG A 30 -23.66 -15.64 -17.52
N VAL A 31 -22.49 -16.28 -17.51
CA VAL A 31 -22.12 -17.23 -18.57
C VAL A 31 -23.15 -18.37 -18.58
N THR A 32 -23.59 -18.79 -19.77
CA THR A 32 -24.55 -19.90 -19.86
C THR A 32 -23.91 -21.21 -19.41
N LEU A 33 -24.66 -22.18 -18.87
CA LEU A 33 -24.07 -23.47 -18.45
C LEU A 33 -23.41 -24.24 -19.61
N ALA A 34 -23.91 -24.05 -20.84
CA ALA A 34 -23.30 -24.65 -22.03
C ALA A 34 -21.93 -24.01 -22.34
N ASP A 35 -21.87 -22.69 -22.33
CA ASP A 35 -20.62 -21.94 -22.53
C ASP A 35 -19.64 -22.17 -21.37
N ALA A 36 -20.13 -22.25 -20.13
CA ALA A 36 -19.33 -22.53 -18.96
C ALA A 36 -18.67 -23.90 -19.05
N ARG A 37 -19.40 -24.94 -19.49
CA ARG A 37 -18.84 -26.28 -19.71
C ARG A 37 -17.69 -26.25 -20.72
N ALA A 38 -17.84 -25.51 -21.82
CA ALA A 38 -16.78 -25.35 -22.81
C ALA A 38 -15.58 -24.56 -22.25
N LEU A 39 -15.83 -23.49 -21.50
CA LEU A 39 -14.78 -22.66 -20.93
C LEU A 39 -13.97 -23.35 -19.84
N VAL A 40 -14.59 -24.18 -19.00
CA VAL A 40 -13.87 -24.98 -17.98
C VAL A 40 -12.80 -25.86 -18.63
N GLU A 41 -13.13 -26.49 -19.76
CA GLU A 41 -12.20 -27.32 -20.51
C GLU A 41 -11.13 -26.50 -21.25
N VAL A 42 -11.55 -25.43 -21.95
CA VAL A 42 -10.63 -24.58 -22.75
C VAL A 42 -9.64 -23.80 -21.90
N LEU A 43 -10.08 -23.34 -20.72
CA LEU A 43 -9.25 -22.53 -19.82
C LEU A 43 -8.56 -23.36 -18.74
N ASP A 44 -8.83 -24.67 -18.68
CA ASP A 44 -8.30 -25.57 -17.66
C ASP A 44 -8.47 -25.00 -16.23
N THR A 45 -9.71 -24.65 -15.88
CA THR A 45 -9.99 -23.93 -14.62
C THR A 45 -10.04 -24.82 -13.37
N ASP A 46 -9.92 -26.14 -13.54
CA ASP A 46 -10.13 -27.18 -12.49
C ASP A 46 -11.52 -27.14 -11.83
N ASP A 47 -12.47 -26.33 -12.35
CA ASP A 47 -13.83 -26.33 -11.84
C ASP A 47 -14.55 -27.63 -12.20
N ARG A 48 -15.20 -28.24 -11.21
CA ARG A 48 -15.93 -29.50 -11.41
C ARG A 48 -17.39 -29.22 -11.70
N MET A 49 -17.80 -29.56 -12.93
CA MET A 49 -19.21 -29.56 -13.34
C MET A 49 -19.89 -30.85 -12.89
N ASP A 50 -21.07 -30.72 -12.29
CA ASP A 50 -21.89 -31.83 -11.82
C ASP A 50 -21.15 -32.86 -10.94
N PRO A 51 -20.45 -32.46 -9.85
CA PRO A 51 -19.59 -33.37 -9.11
C PRO A 51 -20.35 -34.55 -8.49
N VAL A 52 -19.70 -35.71 -8.50
CA VAL A 52 -20.20 -36.93 -7.87
C VAL A 52 -19.56 -37.07 -6.49
N ILE A 53 -20.37 -37.05 -5.44
CA ILE A 53 -19.93 -37.23 -4.05
C ILE A 53 -20.69 -38.43 -3.49
N GLY A 54 -19.96 -39.52 -3.23
CA GLY A 54 -20.57 -40.81 -2.91
C GLY A 54 -21.39 -41.34 -4.08
N ASP A 55 -22.67 -41.59 -3.84
CA ASP A 55 -23.66 -42.08 -4.82
C ASP A 55 -24.47 -40.96 -5.49
N ARG A 56 -24.23 -39.69 -5.12
CA ARG A 56 -25.04 -38.55 -5.57
C ARG A 56 -24.27 -37.66 -6.54
N THR A 57 -24.93 -37.31 -7.64
CA THR A 57 -24.48 -36.25 -8.56
C THR A 57 -25.12 -34.92 -8.15
N PHE A 58 -24.31 -33.92 -7.88
CA PHE A 58 -24.77 -32.57 -7.53
C PHE A 58 -24.80 -31.70 -8.78
N LYS A 59 -25.99 -31.49 -9.36
CA LYS A 59 -26.11 -30.73 -10.60
C LYS A 59 -25.74 -29.25 -10.42
N THR A 60 -24.83 -28.77 -11.26
CA THR A 60 -24.45 -27.35 -11.31
C THR A 60 -25.61 -26.54 -11.88
N LYS A 61 -26.12 -25.56 -11.12
CA LYS A 61 -27.32 -24.79 -11.52
C LYS A 61 -26.98 -23.44 -12.14
N SER A 62 -25.81 -22.91 -11.83
CA SER A 62 -25.33 -21.61 -12.31
C SER A 62 -23.83 -21.66 -12.58
N SER A 63 -23.35 -20.87 -13.53
CA SER A 63 -21.90 -20.69 -13.73
C SER A 63 -21.21 -20.05 -12.53
N GLU A 64 -21.95 -19.36 -11.66
CA GLU A 64 -21.42 -18.80 -10.40
C GLU A 64 -20.94 -19.87 -9.41
N GLU A 65 -21.42 -21.11 -9.54
CA GLU A 65 -20.91 -22.23 -8.73
C GLU A 65 -19.50 -22.68 -9.18
N LEU A 66 -19.02 -22.18 -10.32
CA LEU A 66 -17.69 -22.45 -10.87
C LEU A 66 -16.78 -21.28 -10.47
N TYR A 67 -16.06 -21.47 -9.37
CA TYR A 67 -15.27 -20.42 -8.72
C TYR A 67 -14.20 -19.85 -9.67
N HIS A 68 -13.36 -20.69 -10.25
CA HIS A 68 -12.22 -20.21 -11.04
C HIS A 68 -12.66 -19.56 -12.35
N LEU A 69 -13.68 -20.12 -13.01
CA LEU A 69 -14.28 -19.50 -14.18
C LEU A 69 -14.90 -18.13 -13.86
N THR A 70 -15.67 -18.04 -12.76
CA THR A 70 -16.26 -16.77 -12.31
C THR A 70 -15.17 -15.73 -12.03
N LEU A 71 -14.12 -16.13 -11.31
CA LEU A 71 -12.97 -15.30 -11.02
C LEU A 71 -12.34 -14.76 -12.31
N LEU A 72 -12.03 -15.62 -13.30
CA LEU A 72 -11.41 -15.19 -14.56
C LEU A 72 -12.28 -14.19 -15.35
N VAL A 73 -13.59 -14.41 -15.38
CA VAL A 73 -14.53 -13.51 -16.07
C VAL A 73 -14.60 -12.14 -15.38
N GLU A 74 -14.75 -12.12 -14.06
CA GLU A 74 -14.80 -10.88 -13.29
C GLU A 74 -13.47 -10.14 -13.30
N TRP A 75 -12.35 -10.86 -13.30
CA TRP A 75 -11.01 -10.28 -13.42
C TRP A 75 -10.77 -9.63 -14.78
N ALA A 76 -11.16 -10.31 -15.87
CA ALA A 76 -11.09 -9.75 -17.21
C ALA A 76 -12.02 -8.51 -17.36
N LYS A 77 -13.17 -8.48 -16.69
CA LYS A 77 -14.05 -7.30 -16.65
C LYS A 77 -13.41 -6.15 -15.85
N ALA A 78 -12.84 -6.44 -14.68
CA ALA A 78 -12.17 -5.46 -13.83
C ALA A 78 -10.94 -4.83 -14.54
N ALA A 79 -10.16 -5.63 -15.26
CA ALA A 79 -9.06 -5.17 -16.11
C ALA A 79 -9.54 -4.50 -17.43
N ARG A 80 -10.86 -4.33 -17.60
CA ARG A 80 -11.50 -3.73 -18.77
C ARG A 80 -11.11 -4.39 -20.09
N LEU A 81 -10.95 -5.71 -20.08
CA LEU A 81 -10.76 -6.54 -21.28
C LEU A 81 -12.10 -7.04 -21.80
N LEU A 82 -13.04 -7.31 -20.89
CA LEU A 82 -14.42 -7.68 -21.17
C LEU A 82 -15.41 -6.68 -20.57
N ARG A 83 -16.62 -6.65 -21.10
CA ARG A 83 -17.75 -5.90 -20.55
C ARG A 83 -19.07 -6.59 -20.86
N THR A 84 -20.09 -6.29 -20.07
CA THR A 84 -21.46 -6.70 -20.35
C THR A 84 -22.22 -5.57 -21.06
N ALA A 85 -22.87 -5.87 -22.18
CA ALA A 85 -23.78 -4.93 -22.84
C ALA A 85 -24.83 -5.68 -23.66
N GLY A 86 -26.09 -5.27 -23.56
CA GLY A 86 -27.20 -5.87 -24.32
C GLY A 86 -27.36 -7.38 -24.08
N GLY A 87 -27.16 -7.84 -22.85
CA GLY A 87 -27.22 -9.27 -22.51
C GLY A 87 -26.10 -10.11 -23.12
N ARG A 88 -24.98 -9.49 -23.49
CA ARG A 88 -23.80 -10.16 -24.07
C ARG A 88 -22.53 -9.79 -23.33
N LEU A 89 -21.60 -10.74 -23.28
CA LEU A 89 -20.21 -10.52 -22.90
C LEU A 89 -19.42 -10.14 -24.14
N LEU A 90 -18.70 -9.03 -24.10
CA LEU A 90 -18.03 -8.42 -25.26
C LEU A 90 -16.61 -7.99 -24.92
N PRO A 91 -15.65 -8.10 -25.84
CA PRO A 91 -14.34 -7.50 -25.65
C PRO A 91 -14.39 -5.97 -25.65
N VAL A 92 -13.46 -5.37 -24.92
CA VAL A 92 -13.26 -3.92 -24.89
C VAL A 92 -12.16 -3.55 -25.88
N LYS A 93 -12.55 -2.97 -27.02
CA LYS A 93 -11.63 -2.63 -28.12
C LYS A 93 -10.45 -1.76 -27.70
N LYS A 94 -10.65 -0.85 -26.75
CA LYS A 94 -9.60 0.06 -26.25
C LYS A 94 -8.40 -0.70 -25.67
N ASN A 95 -8.64 -1.85 -25.05
CA ASN A 95 -7.62 -2.63 -24.35
C ASN A 95 -7.19 -3.89 -25.13
N ALA A 96 -7.64 -4.07 -26.38
CA ALA A 96 -7.36 -5.26 -27.17
C ALA A 96 -5.85 -5.52 -27.34
N ARG A 97 -5.04 -4.44 -27.42
CA ARG A 97 -3.58 -4.54 -27.57
C ARG A 97 -2.87 -5.18 -26.37
N LEU A 98 -3.48 -5.18 -25.18
CA LEU A 98 -2.90 -5.84 -24.01
C LEU A 98 -2.78 -7.35 -24.21
N LEU A 99 -3.65 -7.95 -25.02
CA LEU A 99 -3.63 -9.39 -25.29
C LEU A 99 -2.37 -9.85 -26.05
N ASP A 100 -1.67 -8.93 -26.70
CA ASP A 100 -0.41 -9.19 -27.42
C ASP A 100 0.81 -8.79 -26.57
N ARG A 101 0.60 -8.34 -25.33
CA ARG A 101 1.63 -7.80 -24.43
C ARG A 101 1.50 -8.41 -23.03
N PRO A 102 2.02 -9.64 -22.81
CA PRO A 102 1.79 -10.40 -21.59
C PRO A 102 2.16 -9.66 -20.30
N ASP A 103 3.24 -8.89 -20.29
CA ASP A 103 3.67 -8.15 -19.10
C ASP A 103 2.76 -6.95 -18.81
N GLU A 104 2.36 -6.18 -19.83
CA GLU A 104 1.37 -5.10 -19.66
C GLU A 104 0.00 -5.65 -19.23
N LEU A 105 -0.38 -6.84 -19.73
CA LEU A 105 -1.59 -7.53 -19.30
C LEU A 105 -1.51 -8.00 -17.85
N ARG A 106 -0.36 -8.55 -17.41
CA ARG A 106 -0.13 -8.93 -16.01
C ARG A 106 -0.28 -7.72 -15.10
N GLY A 107 0.33 -6.59 -15.44
CA GLY A 107 0.18 -5.34 -14.67
C GLY A 107 -1.27 -4.83 -14.65
N ALA A 108 -1.98 -4.90 -15.77
CA ALA A 108 -3.40 -4.54 -15.82
C ALA A 108 -4.30 -5.45 -14.95
N LEU A 109 -3.98 -6.75 -14.88
CA LEU A 109 -4.68 -7.70 -14.00
C LEU A 109 -4.32 -7.46 -12.53
N PHE A 110 -3.05 -7.19 -12.21
CA PHE A 110 -2.62 -6.83 -10.86
C PHE A 110 -3.32 -5.56 -10.37
N ALA A 111 -3.34 -4.50 -11.20
CA ALA A 111 -4.04 -3.25 -10.90
C ALA A 111 -5.56 -3.43 -10.73
N ALA A 112 -6.14 -4.50 -11.29
CA ALA A 112 -7.56 -4.84 -11.15
C ALA A 112 -7.87 -5.64 -9.88
N LEU A 113 -6.88 -6.13 -9.13
CA LEU A 113 -7.08 -6.91 -7.89
C LEU A 113 -8.06 -6.23 -6.91
N PRO A 114 -7.97 -4.92 -6.59
CA PRO A 114 -8.89 -4.28 -5.66
C PRO A 114 -10.36 -4.35 -6.06
N LEU A 115 -10.66 -4.61 -7.34
CA LEU A 115 -12.01 -4.59 -7.91
C LEU A 115 -12.65 -5.98 -8.01
N ILE A 116 -11.91 -7.05 -7.72
CA ILE A 116 -12.39 -8.44 -7.86
C ILE A 116 -12.72 -9.11 -6.52
N GLY A 117 -12.72 -8.37 -5.41
CA GLY A 117 -12.96 -8.89 -4.06
C GLY A 117 -14.11 -9.90 -3.98
N PRO A 118 -15.34 -9.55 -4.39
CA PRO A 118 -16.48 -10.46 -4.35
C PRO A 118 -16.34 -11.74 -5.17
N ALA A 119 -15.45 -11.78 -6.17
CA ALA A 119 -15.17 -12.96 -6.98
C ALA A 119 -14.01 -13.80 -6.43
N VAL A 120 -13.10 -13.19 -5.65
CA VAL A 120 -11.97 -13.88 -5.01
C VAL A 120 -12.37 -14.49 -3.68
N THR A 121 -13.19 -13.80 -2.88
CA THR A 121 -13.63 -14.23 -1.56
C THR A 121 -14.90 -15.08 -1.62
N VAL A 122 -15.15 -15.86 -0.57
CA VAL A 122 -16.38 -16.66 -0.48
C VAL A 122 -17.52 -15.83 0.12
N SER A 123 -18.65 -15.79 -0.58
CA SER A 123 -19.91 -15.24 -0.06
C SER A 123 -20.72 -16.28 0.71
N GLY A 124 -21.56 -15.85 1.65
CA GLY A 124 -22.58 -16.69 2.30
C GLY A 124 -22.32 -16.99 3.78
N TRP A 125 -22.68 -18.18 4.26
CA TRP A 125 -22.59 -18.51 5.70
C TRP A 125 -21.15 -18.57 6.25
N LEU A 126 -20.16 -18.68 5.36
CA LEU A 126 -18.73 -18.64 5.69
C LEU A 126 -18.09 -17.31 5.28
N GLU A 127 -18.87 -16.25 5.15
CA GLU A 127 -18.36 -14.95 4.74
C GLU A 127 -17.44 -14.35 5.79
N SER A 128 -16.31 -13.83 5.31
CA SER A 128 -15.24 -13.28 6.12
C SER A 128 -15.38 -11.77 6.29
N LEU A 129 -14.72 -11.17 7.29
CA LEU A 129 -14.61 -9.71 7.39
C LEU A 129 -13.78 -9.14 6.23
N LEU A 130 -12.78 -9.91 5.77
CA LEU A 130 -11.99 -9.55 4.59
C LEU A 130 -12.86 -9.40 3.34
N SER A 131 -13.90 -10.22 3.15
CA SER A 131 -14.83 -10.09 2.02
C SER A 131 -15.46 -8.70 1.95
N HIS A 132 -15.88 -8.17 3.11
CA HIS A 132 -16.49 -6.85 3.24
C HIS A 132 -15.47 -5.72 3.09
N GLU A 133 -14.27 -5.92 3.64
CA GLU A 133 -13.21 -4.92 3.72
C GLU A 133 -12.06 -5.23 2.76
N TYR A 134 -12.39 -5.81 1.60
CA TYR A 134 -11.42 -6.43 0.69
C TYR A 134 -10.28 -5.49 0.29
N GLY A 135 -10.60 -4.25 -0.12
CA GLY A 135 -9.58 -3.28 -0.53
C GLY A 135 -8.63 -2.91 0.61
N ARG A 136 -9.12 -2.85 1.85
CA ARG A 136 -8.32 -2.57 3.04
C ARG A 136 -7.43 -3.75 3.41
N GLY A 137 -7.98 -4.96 3.41
CA GLY A 137 -7.24 -6.18 3.69
C GLY A 137 -6.17 -6.48 2.63
N LEU A 138 -6.50 -6.33 1.34
CA LEU A 138 -5.54 -6.46 0.24
C LEU A 138 -4.38 -5.47 0.38
N ARG A 139 -4.66 -4.21 0.72
CA ARG A 139 -3.62 -3.20 0.95
C ARG A 139 -2.71 -3.58 2.11
N ALA A 140 -3.28 -4.04 3.24
CA ALA A 140 -2.50 -4.47 4.40
C ALA A 140 -1.62 -5.69 4.07
N LEU A 141 -2.16 -6.65 3.33
CA LEU A 141 -1.44 -7.84 2.86
C LEU A 141 -0.25 -7.47 1.98
N LEU A 142 -0.49 -6.69 0.91
CA LEU A 142 0.56 -6.25 -0.01
C LEU A 142 1.60 -5.39 0.70
N GLN A 143 1.17 -4.51 1.60
CA GLN A 143 2.07 -3.69 2.41
C GLN A 143 3.03 -4.53 3.26
N ARG A 144 2.50 -5.55 3.95
CA ARG A 144 3.32 -6.42 4.81
C ARG A 144 4.36 -7.21 4.03
N LEU A 145 3.99 -7.69 2.85
CA LEU A 145 4.87 -8.40 1.94
C LEU A 145 5.91 -7.46 1.29
N TYR A 146 5.52 -6.22 0.99
CA TYR A 146 6.38 -5.23 0.36
C TYR A 146 7.44 -4.68 1.29
N ALA A 147 7.11 -4.49 2.58
CA ALA A 147 7.99 -3.90 3.57
C ALA A 147 9.21 -4.74 3.98
N THR A 148 9.40 -5.93 3.41
CA THR A 148 10.54 -6.81 3.67
C THR A 148 10.97 -7.53 2.41
N THR A 149 12.25 -7.92 2.33
CA THR A 149 12.79 -8.80 1.27
C THR A 149 12.84 -10.27 1.68
N VAL A 150 12.55 -10.58 2.94
CA VAL A 150 12.56 -11.94 3.51
C VAL A 150 11.16 -12.55 3.44
N PRO A 151 11.03 -13.89 3.21
CA PRO A 151 9.75 -14.58 3.29
C PRO A 151 8.98 -14.27 4.58
N VAL A 152 7.68 -14.02 4.44
CA VAL A 152 6.78 -13.68 5.55
C VAL A 152 5.93 -14.91 5.90
N PRO A 153 5.91 -15.36 7.17
CA PRO A 153 5.03 -16.44 7.60
C PRO A 153 3.56 -16.13 7.30
N LEU A 154 2.79 -17.11 6.84
CA LEU A 154 1.37 -16.94 6.56
C LEU A 154 0.58 -16.48 7.80
N SER A 155 0.97 -16.95 8.99
CA SER A 155 0.40 -16.50 10.26
C SER A 155 0.51 -14.99 10.47
N ASP A 156 1.64 -14.38 10.08
CA ASP A 156 1.83 -12.93 10.19
C ASP A 156 0.90 -12.18 9.23
N LEU A 157 0.70 -12.73 8.04
CA LEU A 157 -0.21 -12.14 7.05
C LEU A 157 -1.66 -12.22 7.52
N TYR A 158 -2.05 -13.34 8.13
CA TYR A 158 -3.36 -13.51 8.75
C TYR A 158 -3.61 -12.47 9.84
N GLU A 159 -2.65 -12.31 10.76
CA GLU A 159 -2.77 -11.32 11.84
C GLU A 159 -2.82 -9.88 11.31
N VAL A 160 -1.96 -9.52 10.36
CA VAL A 160 -1.93 -8.15 9.81
C VAL A 160 -3.23 -7.80 9.11
N VAL A 161 -3.77 -8.72 8.30
CA VAL A 161 -5.06 -8.49 7.63
C VAL A 161 -6.19 -8.44 8.65
N TRP A 162 -6.19 -9.32 9.65
CA TRP A 162 -7.18 -9.30 10.73
C TRP A 162 -7.18 -7.95 11.46
N GLN A 163 -6.01 -7.48 11.91
CA GLN A 163 -5.85 -6.19 12.58
C GLN A 163 -6.26 -5.01 11.69
N ALA A 164 -6.12 -5.12 10.38
CA ALA A 164 -6.57 -4.08 9.47
C ALA A 164 -8.10 -3.98 9.42
N VAL A 165 -8.82 -5.12 9.37
CA VAL A 165 -10.27 -5.15 9.10
C VAL A 165 -11.15 -5.26 10.36
N SER A 166 -10.70 -6.00 11.38
CA SER A 166 -11.51 -6.27 12.58
C SER A 166 -11.90 -5.04 13.40
N PRO A 167 -11.07 -3.98 13.52
CA PRO A 167 -11.44 -2.80 14.33
C PRO A 167 -12.65 -2.02 13.79
N LEU A 168 -13.12 -2.33 12.58
CA LEU A 168 -14.33 -1.75 12.00
C LEU A 168 -15.62 -2.40 12.54
N TYR A 169 -15.50 -3.45 13.35
CA TYR A 169 -16.60 -4.24 13.86
C TYR A 169 -16.55 -4.38 15.38
N VAL A 170 -17.72 -4.46 16.01
CA VAL A 170 -17.84 -4.80 17.44
C VAL A 170 -17.86 -6.32 17.56
N LEU A 171 -16.76 -6.89 18.07
CA LEU A 171 -16.57 -8.35 18.17
C LEU A 171 -16.59 -8.87 19.60
N ASP A 172 -16.65 -7.97 20.60
CA ASP A 172 -16.49 -8.30 22.03
C ASP A 172 -17.55 -9.26 22.56
N ASP A 173 -18.75 -9.23 21.97
CA ASP A 173 -19.89 -10.07 22.39
C ASP A 173 -19.95 -11.43 21.67
N LEU A 174 -18.98 -11.75 20.79
CA LEU A 174 -18.95 -13.02 20.09
C LEU A 174 -18.44 -14.14 20.99
N SER A 175 -19.10 -15.31 20.91
CA SER A 175 -18.57 -16.51 21.56
C SER A 175 -17.20 -16.88 20.95
N PRO A 176 -16.30 -17.53 21.72
CA PRO A 176 -15.00 -17.96 21.22
C PRO A 176 -15.09 -18.79 19.93
N ASP A 177 -16.08 -19.68 19.83
CA ASP A 177 -16.31 -20.50 18.64
C ASP A 177 -16.69 -19.66 17.41
N ARG A 178 -17.54 -18.64 17.58
CA ARG A 178 -17.93 -17.74 16.48
C ARG A 178 -16.76 -16.90 16.02
N LEU A 179 -15.98 -16.37 16.97
CA LEU A 179 -14.77 -15.62 16.65
C LEU A 179 -13.75 -16.52 15.92
N GLY A 180 -13.55 -17.74 16.38
CA GLY A 180 -12.68 -18.72 15.72
C GLY A 180 -13.10 -19.04 14.28
N HIS A 181 -14.41 -19.20 14.04
CA HIS A 181 -14.93 -19.38 12.68
C HIS A 181 -14.68 -18.16 11.79
N LEU A 182 -14.88 -16.94 12.30
CA LEU A 182 -14.61 -15.71 11.53
C LEU A 182 -13.13 -15.57 11.18
N ARG A 183 -12.22 -15.87 12.12
CA ARG A 183 -10.78 -15.87 11.85
C ARG A 183 -10.44 -16.90 10.77
N THR A 184 -10.93 -18.12 10.91
CA THR A 184 -10.73 -19.19 9.92
C THR A 184 -11.26 -18.80 8.53
N ALA A 185 -12.41 -18.12 8.47
CA ALA A 185 -12.97 -17.62 7.22
C ALA A 185 -12.07 -16.55 6.58
N ASN A 186 -11.55 -15.61 7.38
CA ASN A 186 -10.57 -14.61 6.92
C ASN A 186 -9.31 -15.29 6.38
N ASP A 187 -8.72 -16.24 7.11
CA ASP A 187 -7.49 -16.93 6.71
C ASP A 187 -7.67 -17.65 5.37
N HIS A 188 -8.80 -18.32 5.17
CA HIS A 188 -9.12 -18.96 3.90
C HIS A 188 -9.24 -17.96 2.74
N ASP A 189 -9.85 -16.79 2.96
CA ASP A 189 -9.92 -15.75 1.93
C ASP A 189 -8.57 -15.10 1.65
N ILE A 190 -7.71 -14.94 2.66
CA ILE A 190 -6.31 -14.49 2.46
C ILE A 190 -5.57 -15.50 1.59
N GLN A 191 -5.72 -16.81 1.82
CA GLN A 191 -5.13 -17.83 0.96
C GLN A 191 -5.64 -17.76 -0.48
N ARG A 192 -6.92 -17.42 -0.71
CA ARG A 192 -7.47 -17.22 -2.06
C ARG A 192 -6.82 -16.02 -2.74
N VAL A 193 -6.65 -14.91 -2.02
CA VAL A 193 -5.93 -13.72 -2.51
C VAL A 193 -4.47 -14.06 -2.84
N LEU A 194 -3.77 -14.79 -1.97
CA LEU A 194 -2.40 -15.23 -2.21
C LEU A 194 -2.30 -16.14 -3.43
N LYS A 195 -3.24 -17.07 -3.63
CA LYS A 195 -3.28 -17.91 -4.84
C LYS A 195 -3.51 -17.10 -6.11
N ALA A 196 -4.35 -16.08 -6.06
CA ALA A 196 -4.53 -15.13 -7.18
C ALA A 196 -3.24 -14.35 -7.48
N LEU A 197 -2.50 -13.94 -6.45
CA LEU A 197 -1.19 -13.30 -6.62
C LEU A 197 -0.14 -14.28 -7.20
N VAL A 198 -0.12 -15.53 -6.75
CA VAL A 198 0.74 -16.59 -7.31
C VAL A 198 0.41 -16.87 -8.78
N SER A 199 -0.87 -16.89 -9.15
CA SER A 199 -1.28 -17.16 -10.53
C SER A 199 -0.91 -16.03 -11.50
N LEU A 200 -0.73 -14.81 -10.99
CA LEU A 200 -0.09 -13.70 -11.71
C LEU A 200 1.44 -13.74 -11.71
N GLY A 201 2.06 -14.59 -10.90
CA GLY A 201 3.51 -14.61 -10.68
C GLY A 201 4.02 -13.48 -9.79
N ALA A 202 3.13 -12.82 -9.02
CA ALA A 202 3.48 -11.72 -8.13
C ALA A 202 3.97 -12.21 -6.75
N VAL A 203 3.54 -13.39 -6.32
CA VAL A 203 3.92 -13.99 -5.02
C VAL A 203 4.46 -15.40 -5.25
N HIS A 204 5.47 -15.76 -4.48
CA HIS A 204 5.90 -17.15 -4.30
C HIS A 204 5.48 -17.63 -2.91
N LEU A 205 4.87 -18.82 -2.86
CA LEU A 205 4.50 -19.51 -1.63
C LEU A 205 5.39 -20.75 -1.44
N ALA A 206 6.07 -20.82 -0.31
CA ALA A 206 6.90 -21.97 0.09
C ALA A 206 6.94 -22.07 1.62
N ASP A 207 6.89 -23.29 2.15
CA ASP A 207 7.06 -23.57 3.59
C ASP A 207 6.21 -22.69 4.53
N GLU A 208 4.90 -22.57 4.25
CA GLU A 208 3.97 -21.71 5.00
C GLU A 208 4.43 -20.24 5.09
N CYS A 209 5.18 -19.79 4.09
CA CYS A 209 5.60 -18.41 3.91
C CYS A 209 5.20 -17.89 2.54
N ALA A 210 5.13 -16.56 2.43
CA ALA A 210 4.92 -15.86 1.18
C ALA A 210 5.98 -14.77 0.98
N GLU A 211 6.42 -14.60 -0.25
CA GLU A 211 7.33 -13.53 -0.66
C GLU A 211 6.85 -12.89 -1.96
N LEU A 212 7.04 -11.58 -2.13
CA LEU A 212 6.84 -10.94 -3.43
C LEU A 212 7.99 -11.30 -4.36
N THR A 213 7.64 -11.67 -5.59
CA THR A 213 8.60 -11.75 -6.70
C THR A 213 9.06 -10.35 -7.11
N ALA A 214 10.08 -10.24 -7.97
CA ALA A 214 10.51 -8.95 -8.51
C ALA A 214 9.36 -8.21 -9.24
N ASP A 215 8.57 -8.94 -10.02
CA ASP A 215 7.37 -8.43 -10.69
C ASP A 215 6.31 -8.00 -9.66
N GLY A 216 6.05 -8.82 -8.63
CA GLY A 216 5.11 -8.48 -7.58
C GLY A 216 5.49 -7.23 -6.80
N ARG A 217 6.78 -7.03 -6.53
CA ARG A 217 7.29 -5.78 -5.93
C ARG A 217 7.05 -4.60 -6.84
N THR A 218 7.40 -4.71 -8.13
CA THR A 218 7.19 -3.65 -9.11
C THR A 218 5.72 -3.25 -9.20
N GLU A 219 4.81 -4.22 -9.33
CA GLU A 219 3.38 -3.93 -9.41
C GLU A 219 2.79 -3.41 -8.09
N THR A 220 3.33 -3.83 -6.94
CA THR A 220 2.95 -3.27 -5.63
C THR A 220 3.43 -1.82 -5.50
N ALA A 221 4.65 -1.50 -5.96
CA ALA A 221 5.19 -0.14 -6.02
C ALA A 221 4.30 0.77 -6.88
N ARG A 222 3.91 0.31 -8.07
CA ARG A 222 2.94 0.98 -8.96
C ARG A 222 1.63 1.28 -8.25
N MET A 223 1.07 0.28 -7.57
CA MET A 223 -0.19 0.44 -6.83
C MET A 223 -0.06 1.43 -5.67
N ARG A 224 1.15 1.57 -5.11
CA ARG A 224 1.49 2.58 -4.09
C ARG A 224 1.73 3.98 -4.66
N GLY A 225 1.74 4.13 -5.98
CA GLY A 225 2.03 5.40 -6.66
C GLY A 225 3.51 5.79 -6.60
N GLU A 226 4.39 4.81 -6.41
CA GLU A 226 5.83 5.01 -6.47
C GLU A 226 6.29 5.26 -7.94
N PRO A 227 7.37 6.02 -8.16
CA PRO A 227 7.87 6.32 -9.49
C PRO A 227 8.47 5.07 -10.14
N GLU A 228 8.26 4.93 -11.44
CA GLU A 228 8.83 3.85 -12.24
C GLU A 228 10.33 4.07 -12.47
N PRO A 229 11.12 3.00 -12.70
CA PRO A 229 12.50 3.16 -13.13
C PRO A 229 12.61 4.08 -14.36
N GLY A 230 13.40 5.16 -14.24
CA GLY A 230 13.51 6.21 -15.25
C GLY A 230 12.65 7.46 -15.02
N ASP A 231 11.62 7.39 -14.16
CA ASP A 231 10.85 8.57 -13.76
C ASP A 231 11.72 9.55 -12.97
N ALA A 232 11.36 10.83 -13.02
CA ALA A 232 12.09 11.87 -12.30
C ALA A 232 11.85 11.78 -10.80
N VAL A 233 12.95 11.76 -10.03
CA VAL A 233 12.96 11.89 -8.57
C VAL A 233 13.91 13.03 -8.18
N LEU A 234 13.59 13.68 -7.06
CA LEU A 234 14.36 14.79 -6.53
C LEU A 234 15.11 14.31 -5.29
N ARG A 235 16.41 14.59 -5.24
CA ARG A 235 17.17 14.56 -4.00
C ARG A 235 16.97 15.89 -3.28
N ILE A 236 16.42 15.82 -2.07
CA ILE A 236 16.22 16.97 -1.20
C ILE A 236 16.99 16.78 0.10
N LEU A 237 17.54 17.86 0.62
CA LEU A 237 18.08 17.96 1.97
C LEU A 237 17.05 18.70 2.82
N VAL A 238 16.66 18.12 3.95
CA VAL A 238 15.74 18.71 4.94
C VAL A 238 16.53 18.93 6.22
N GLU A 239 16.76 20.19 6.57
CA GLU A 239 17.53 20.61 7.74
C GLU A 239 16.61 21.29 8.75
N LEU A 240 16.68 20.90 10.02
CA LEU A 240 15.96 21.58 11.08
C LEU A 240 16.74 22.85 11.46
N ALA A 241 16.12 24.01 11.31
CA ALA A 241 16.77 25.29 11.56
C ALA A 241 17.05 25.51 13.05
N ASP A 242 18.16 26.20 13.33
CA ASP A 242 18.59 26.62 14.66
C ASP A 242 18.82 25.47 15.68
N VAL A 243 18.84 24.21 15.23
CA VAL A 243 19.22 23.05 16.05
C VAL A 243 20.63 22.61 15.70
N ASP A 244 21.55 22.87 16.62
CA ASP A 244 22.96 22.51 16.52
C ASP A 244 23.37 21.53 17.64
N ASP A 245 24.59 20.99 17.59
CA ASP A 245 25.19 20.14 18.64
C ASP A 245 24.26 19.01 19.16
N PRO A 246 23.96 18.00 18.30
CA PRO A 246 24.31 17.91 16.88
C PRO A 246 23.19 18.45 15.96
N PRO A 247 23.52 18.81 14.70
CA PRO A 247 22.52 19.21 13.73
C PRO A 247 21.56 18.07 13.39
N VAL A 248 20.31 18.42 13.09
CA VAL A 248 19.26 17.47 12.69
C VAL A 248 18.92 17.65 11.21
N TRP A 249 19.17 16.63 10.39
CA TRP A 249 18.86 16.70 8.96
C TRP A 249 18.59 15.33 8.33
N ARG A 250 17.89 15.31 7.19
CA ARG A 250 17.60 14.13 6.39
C ARG A 250 17.84 14.40 4.91
N GLN A 251 18.50 13.48 4.21
CA GLN A 251 18.61 13.52 2.76
C GLN A 251 17.67 12.48 2.14
N LEU A 252 16.68 12.97 1.40
CA LEU A 252 15.56 12.17 0.90
C LEU A 252 15.54 12.13 -0.63
N LEU A 253 15.15 10.99 -1.17
CA LEU A 253 14.70 10.83 -2.55
C LEU A 253 13.18 10.82 -2.57
N VAL A 254 12.58 11.79 -3.26
CA VAL A 254 11.13 11.91 -3.39
C VAL A 254 10.71 11.96 -4.86
N PRO A 255 9.53 11.45 -5.22
CA PRO A 255 9.01 11.59 -6.59
C PRO A 255 8.95 13.07 -6.99
N ALA A 256 9.39 13.43 -8.19
CA ALA A 256 9.38 14.84 -8.62
C ALA A 256 7.95 15.42 -8.66
N ALA A 257 6.97 14.57 -8.98
CA ALA A 257 5.55 14.91 -8.98
C ALA A 257 4.87 14.83 -7.60
N ILE A 258 5.62 14.64 -6.50
CA ILE A 258 5.04 14.59 -5.15
C ILE A 258 4.32 15.90 -4.85
N ARG A 259 3.10 15.80 -4.31
CA ARG A 259 2.32 16.94 -3.82
C ARG A 259 2.85 17.41 -2.46
N LEU A 260 2.62 18.67 -2.10
CA LEU A 260 3.10 19.21 -0.82
C LEU A 260 2.47 18.51 0.41
N ASP A 261 1.19 18.13 0.36
CA ASP A 261 0.55 17.35 1.44
C ASP A 261 1.20 15.99 1.66
N ARG A 262 1.71 15.39 0.58
CA ARG A 262 2.42 14.12 0.63
C ARG A 262 3.84 14.32 1.12
N LEU A 263 4.53 15.37 0.66
CA LEU A 263 5.85 15.74 1.14
C LEU A 263 5.84 16.00 2.66
N HIS A 264 4.78 16.63 3.18
CA HIS A 264 4.56 16.78 4.62
C HIS A 264 4.61 15.42 5.34
N SER A 265 3.84 14.43 4.90
CA SER A 265 3.88 13.09 5.50
C SER A 265 5.26 12.43 5.39
N VAL A 266 5.98 12.63 4.28
CA VAL A 266 7.35 12.13 4.11
C VAL A 266 8.29 12.75 5.14
N ILE A 267 8.23 14.07 5.34
CA ILE A 267 9.09 14.76 6.32
C ILE A 267 8.77 14.26 7.73
N GLN A 268 7.49 14.17 8.10
CA GLN A 268 7.06 13.68 9.41
C GLN A 268 7.60 12.28 9.71
N ASP A 269 7.45 11.33 8.78
CA ASP A 269 7.95 9.97 8.96
C ASP A 269 9.49 9.89 8.95
N ALA A 270 10.16 10.69 8.12
CA ALA A 270 11.63 10.74 8.09
C ALA A 270 12.22 11.33 9.38
N MET A 271 11.57 12.34 9.94
CA MET A 271 11.93 12.96 11.22
C MET A 271 11.51 12.09 12.42
N GLY A 272 10.48 11.26 12.28
CA GLY A 272 9.96 10.43 13.36
C GLY A 272 8.93 11.14 14.26
N TRP A 273 8.28 12.17 13.72
CA TRP A 273 7.23 12.92 14.40
C TRP A 273 5.84 12.30 14.24
N GLN A 274 4.89 12.79 15.01
CA GLN A 274 3.57 12.21 15.19
C GLN A 274 2.49 12.91 14.35
N ASN A 275 2.83 13.99 13.65
CA ASN A 275 1.90 14.73 12.79
C ASN A 275 0.65 15.19 13.54
N CYS A 276 0.82 15.71 14.76
CA CYS A 276 -0.24 16.16 15.65
C CYS A 276 -0.53 17.67 15.57
N HIS A 277 0.33 18.44 14.90
CA HIS A 277 0.20 19.90 14.79
C HIS A 277 -0.10 20.39 13.37
N MET A 278 -0.39 21.69 13.25
CA MET A 278 -0.54 22.37 11.95
C MET A 278 0.83 22.55 11.28
N HIS A 279 0.80 22.67 9.94
CA HIS A 279 2.00 22.89 9.15
C HIS A 279 1.73 23.81 7.95
N ALA A 280 2.80 24.38 7.40
CA ALA A 280 2.76 25.11 6.12
C ALA A 280 4.10 25.03 5.38
N PHE A 281 4.05 25.15 4.06
CA PHE A 281 5.22 25.38 3.21
C PHE A 281 5.24 26.84 2.76
N THR A 282 6.37 27.53 2.92
CA THR A 282 6.60 28.87 2.40
C THR A 282 7.58 28.79 1.23
N ILE A 283 7.07 29.02 0.02
CA ILE A 283 7.82 28.93 -1.24
C ILE A 283 7.67 30.26 -1.98
N ASP A 284 8.78 30.95 -2.24
CA ASP A 284 8.80 32.27 -2.89
C ASP A 284 7.81 33.27 -2.27
N GLY A 285 7.68 33.26 -0.94
CA GLY A 285 6.76 34.12 -0.19
C GLY A 285 5.28 33.70 -0.24
N VAL A 286 4.95 32.59 -0.89
CA VAL A 286 3.60 32.01 -0.93
C VAL A 286 3.49 30.87 0.07
N GLN A 287 2.46 30.91 0.91
CA GLN A 287 2.17 29.86 1.88
C GLN A 287 1.17 28.83 1.33
N TYR A 288 1.54 27.57 1.48
CA TYR A 288 0.74 26.40 1.15
C TYR A 288 0.46 25.60 2.42
N GLY A 289 -0.77 25.13 2.58
CA GLY A 289 -1.16 24.29 3.70
C GLY A 289 -2.53 23.68 3.48
N ARG A 290 -3.08 23.02 4.50
CA ARG A 290 -4.35 22.29 4.39
C ARG A 290 -5.49 23.22 3.92
N SER A 291 -6.23 22.77 2.91
CA SER A 291 -7.39 23.47 2.37
C SER A 291 -8.45 23.75 3.44
N GLY A 292 -9.08 24.92 3.36
CA GLY A 292 -10.22 25.28 4.20
C GLY A 292 -9.86 25.78 5.61
N GLY A 293 -8.57 26.01 5.88
CA GLY A 293 -8.13 26.69 7.10
C GLY A 293 -8.44 28.19 7.10
N GLU A 294 -8.50 28.78 8.30
CA GLU A 294 -8.78 30.21 8.50
C GLU A 294 -7.62 31.13 8.06
N LEU A 295 -6.44 30.55 7.80
CA LEU A 295 -5.19 31.27 7.52
C LEU A 295 -5.02 31.66 6.04
N GLY A 296 -5.95 31.28 5.16
CA GLY A 296 -5.93 31.70 3.75
C GLY A 296 -4.80 31.12 2.89
N PHE A 297 -4.15 30.04 3.35
CA PHE A 297 -3.09 29.36 2.59
C PHE A 297 -3.62 28.74 1.29
N ARG A 298 -2.74 28.63 0.29
CA ARG A 298 -3.04 27.87 -0.93
C ARG A 298 -3.13 26.38 -0.59
N ASP A 299 -4.02 25.67 -1.27
CA ASP A 299 -4.21 24.23 -1.06
C ASP A 299 -2.96 23.45 -1.51
N GLU A 300 -2.26 22.87 -0.54
CA GLU A 300 -1.07 22.03 -0.75
C GLU A 300 -1.29 20.83 -1.69
N ARG A 301 -2.54 20.36 -1.84
CA ARG A 301 -2.89 19.24 -2.74
C ARG A 301 -2.90 19.64 -4.21
N THR A 302 -2.79 20.93 -4.51
CA THR A 302 -2.82 21.46 -5.88
C THR A 302 -1.43 21.73 -6.45
N ALA A 303 -0.38 21.60 -5.64
CA ALA A 303 0.97 21.94 -6.02
C ALA A 303 1.94 20.76 -5.83
N THR A 304 2.79 20.54 -6.82
CA THR A 304 3.82 19.50 -6.81
C THR A 304 5.21 20.09 -6.77
N LEU A 305 6.17 19.34 -6.23
CA LEU A 305 7.52 19.83 -6.00
C LEU A 305 8.19 20.29 -7.32
N ALA A 306 8.13 19.48 -8.38
CA ALA A 306 8.70 19.84 -9.68
C ALA A 306 7.95 20.96 -10.42
N ALA A 307 6.68 21.23 -10.09
CA ALA A 307 5.98 22.38 -10.66
C ALA A 307 6.42 23.69 -10.01
N LEU A 308 6.82 23.65 -8.74
CA LEU A 308 7.20 24.83 -7.98
C LEU A 308 8.71 25.11 -8.04
N LEU A 309 9.55 24.07 -8.07
CA LEU A 309 10.97 24.21 -7.77
C LEU A 309 11.88 23.54 -8.80
N LYS A 310 13.11 24.03 -8.87
CA LYS A 310 14.22 23.49 -9.65
C LYS A 310 15.41 23.17 -8.73
N PRO A 311 16.37 22.35 -9.17
CA PRO A 311 17.62 22.17 -8.45
C PRO A 311 18.28 23.51 -8.09
N GLY A 312 18.79 23.61 -6.87
CA GLY A 312 19.34 24.82 -6.26
C GLY A 312 18.29 25.72 -5.57
N ALA A 313 17.00 25.38 -5.62
CA ALA A 313 15.98 26.15 -4.91
C ALA A 313 15.91 25.74 -3.42
N HIS A 314 15.57 26.73 -2.59
CA HIS A 314 15.38 26.58 -1.15
C HIS A 314 13.99 27.07 -0.75
N PHE A 315 13.39 26.43 0.25
CA PHE A 315 12.09 26.81 0.78
C PHE A 315 11.94 26.35 2.23
N VAL A 316 10.95 26.88 2.94
CA VAL A 316 10.73 26.57 4.36
C VAL A 316 9.50 25.70 4.52
N TYR A 317 9.61 24.68 5.37
CA TYR A 317 8.50 23.93 5.91
C TYR A 317 8.41 24.19 7.42
N THR A 318 7.31 24.77 7.88
CA THR A 318 7.06 25.04 9.30
C THR A 318 6.08 24.00 9.83
N TYR A 319 6.47 23.29 10.89
CA TYR A 319 5.63 22.36 11.62
C TYR A 319 5.42 22.85 13.05
N ASP A 320 4.20 22.70 13.54
CA ASP A 320 3.72 23.25 14.79
C ASP A 320 3.84 24.78 14.86
N PHE A 321 2.72 25.50 14.77
CA PHE A 321 2.74 26.97 14.86
C PHE A 321 2.90 27.48 16.31
N GLY A 322 2.83 26.59 17.31
CA GLY A 322 3.21 26.89 18.68
C GLY A 322 4.73 26.93 18.81
N ASP A 323 5.35 25.76 18.62
CA ASP A 323 6.81 25.59 18.77
C ASP A 323 7.63 26.12 17.59
N SER A 324 6.98 26.36 16.44
CA SER A 324 7.54 26.96 15.22
C SER A 324 8.77 26.22 14.68
N TRP A 325 8.68 24.90 14.52
CA TRP A 325 9.77 24.10 13.95
C TRP A 325 9.95 24.40 12.47
N GLU A 326 10.94 25.23 12.13
CA GLU A 326 11.29 25.55 10.75
C GLU A 326 12.29 24.56 10.16
N HIS A 327 11.98 24.06 8.97
CA HIS A 327 12.85 23.19 8.21
C HIS A 327 13.26 23.91 6.95
N LEU A 328 14.55 24.09 6.76
CA LEU A 328 15.10 24.54 5.50
C LEU A 328 15.21 23.35 4.55
N ILE A 329 14.50 23.41 3.44
CA ILE A 329 14.52 22.36 2.43
C ILE A 329 15.25 22.85 1.19
N THR A 330 16.28 22.10 0.79
CA THR A 330 17.09 22.36 -0.40
C THR A 330 16.85 21.29 -1.45
N VAL A 331 16.49 21.69 -2.67
CA VAL A 331 16.43 20.76 -3.82
C VAL A 331 17.82 20.63 -4.41
N GLU A 332 18.53 19.56 -4.07
CA GLU A 332 19.95 19.41 -4.46
C GLU A 332 20.09 19.00 -5.93
N GLN A 333 19.31 18.01 -6.36
CA GLN A 333 19.53 17.37 -7.66
C GLN A 333 18.25 16.69 -8.19
N VAL A 334 18.09 16.68 -9.52
CA VAL A 334 17.15 15.79 -10.22
C VAL A 334 17.92 14.54 -10.66
N GLN A 335 17.34 13.37 -10.41
CA GLN A 335 17.85 12.09 -10.90
C GLN A 335 16.69 11.21 -11.35
N THR A 336 17.01 10.02 -11.85
CA THR A 336 16.00 9.03 -12.26
C THR A 336 15.80 7.99 -11.18
N ALA A 337 14.56 7.55 -10.98
CA ALA A 337 14.26 6.42 -10.12
C ALA A 337 15.00 5.17 -10.60
N SER A 338 15.60 4.47 -9.65
CA SER A 338 16.30 3.19 -9.84
C SER A 338 15.35 2.01 -9.61
N ALA A 339 15.53 0.95 -10.38
CA ALA A 339 14.82 -0.31 -10.16
C ALA A 339 15.19 -0.93 -8.81
N GLY A 340 14.19 -1.47 -8.11
CA GLY A 340 14.36 -2.15 -6.82
C GLY A 340 14.51 -1.23 -5.60
N LEU A 341 14.55 0.10 -5.79
CA LEU A 341 14.49 1.05 -4.68
C LEU A 341 13.04 1.51 -4.47
N HIS A 342 12.62 1.61 -3.21
CA HIS A 342 11.32 2.13 -2.83
C HIS A 342 11.34 3.65 -2.75
N TYR A 343 10.21 4.32 -2.94
CA TYR A 343 10.11 5.77 -2.77
C TYR A 343 8.91 6.15 -1.89
N PRO A 344 9.01 7.22 -1.09
CA PRO A 344 10.23 7.99 -0.80
C PRO A 344 11.30 7.15 -0.07
N TYR A 345 12.57 7.57 -0.17
CA TYR A 345 13.72 6.89 0.45
C TYR A 345 14.61 7.89 1.19
N CYS A 346 14.97 7.57 2.42
CA CYS A 346 15.96 8.28 3.20
C CYS A 346 17.34 7.67 2.95
N MET A 347 18.22 8.44 2.31
CA MET A 347 19.58 8.00 2.00
C MET A 347 20.52 8.15 3.19
N ASP A 348 20.40 9.25 3.91
CA ASP A 348 21.29 9.61 5.00
C ASP A 348 20.65 10.65 5.93
N GLY A 349 21.27 10.90 7.06
CA GLY A 349 20.85 11.91 8.03
C GLY A 349 21.74 11.97 9.26
N ALA A 350 21.49 12.96 10.11
CA ALA A 350 22.10 13.06 11.42
C ALA A 350 21.11 13.60 12.45
N GLY A 351 21.37 13.29 13.72
CA GLY A 351 20.62 13.81 14.85
C GLY A 351 19.22 13.21 15.04
N THR A 352 18.88 12.93 16.28
CA THR A 352 17.51 12.57 16.70
C THR A 352 16.65 13.84 16.64
N CYS A 353 15.47 13.75 16.03
CA CYS A 353 14.56 14.90 15.99
C CYS A 353 14.06 15.26 17.40
N PRO A 354 13.84 16.55 17.69
CA PRO A 354 13.26 16.98 18.95
C PRO A 354 11.94 16.27 19.28
N PRO A 355 11.66 15.96 20.55
CA PRO A 355 10.34 15.47 20.96
C PRO A 355 9.24 16.47 20.61
N GLU A 356 8.03 15.96 20.37
CA GLU A 356 6.83 16.80 20.24
C GLU A 356 6.64 17.65 21.52
N ASP A 357 6.08 18.86 21.36
CA ASP A 357 5.72 19.77 22.45
C ASP A 357 6.87 20.14 23.41
N CYS A 358 8.14 20.07 22.98
CA CYS A 358 9.27 20.38 23.86
C CYS A 358 9.59 21.88 23.98
N GLY A 359 8.77 22.77 23.39
CA GLY A 359 8.92 24.22 23.51
C GLY A 359 9.86 24.81 22.45
N GLY A 360 9.83 24.26 21.24
CA GLY A 360 10.65 24.71 20.11
C GLY A 360 12.16 24.55 20.35
N THR A 361 12.94 25.21 19.50
CA THR A 361 14.40 25.16 19.54
C THR A 361 15.02 25.50 20.91
N PRO A 362 14.55 26.54 21.64
CA PRO A 362 15.07 26.83 22.97
C PRO A 362 14.81 25.69 23.96
N GLY A 363 13.57 25.16 24.00
CA GLY A 363 13.22 24.08 24.92
C GLY A 363 13.97 22.78 24.62
N TYR A 364 14.23 22.46 23.35
CA TYR A 364 15.09 21.33 23.00
C TYR A 364 16.55 21.53 23.42
N SER A 365 17.07 22.75 23.31
CA SER A 365 18.41 23.09 23.76
C SER A 365 18.55 22.95 25.28
N ASP A 366 17.56 23.43 26.03
CA ASP A 366 17.49 23.27 27.48
C ASP A 366 17.39 21.78 27.86
N LEU A 367 16.57 21.01 27.15
CA LEU A 367 16.42 19.57 27.37
C LEU A 367 17.76 18.82 27.25
N LYS A 368 18.57 19.14 26.23
CA LYS A 368 19.93 18.56 26.06
C LYS A 368 20.82 18.86 27.27
N VAL A 369 20.78 20.08 27.79
CA VAL A 369 21.58 20.50 28.95
C VAL A 369 21.10 19.81 30.22
N ILE A 370 19.79 19.82 30.46
CA ILE A 370 19.15 19.23 31.64
C ILE A 370 19.44 17.73 31.73
N LEU A 371 19.32 17.01 30.61
CA LEU A 371 19.52 15.55 30.60
C LEU A 371 21.00 15.16 30.65
N ALA A 372 21.92 16.04 30.26
CA ALA A 372 23.36 15.79 30.34
C ALA A 372 23.91 15.92 31.77
N ASP A 373 23.20 16.63 32.67
CA ASP A 373 23.59 16.82 34.07
C ASP A 373 22.66 16.07 35.04
N PRO A 374 23.07 14.89 35.56
CA PRO A 374 22.29 14.14 36.55
C PRO A 374 22.02 14.89 37.86
N ALA A 375 22.75 15.98 38.15
CA ALA A 375 22.54 16.82 39.32
C ALA A 375 21.59 18.01 39.06
N HIS A 376 21.17 18.24 37.81
CA HIS A 376 20.22 19.30 37.48
C HIS A 376 18.88 19.05 38.18
N GLU A 377 18.27 20.09 38.74
CA GLU A 377 17.04 19.96 39.54
C GLU A 377 15.87 19.37 38.74
N GLU A 378 15.83 19.67 37.44
CA GLU A 378 14.80 19.17 36.52
C GLU A 378 15.14 17.82 35.84
N HIS A 379 16.35 17.27 36.03
CA HIS A 379 16.81 16.07 35.30
C HIS A 379 15.84 14.89 35.44
N HIS A 380 15.43 14.57 36.66
CA HIS A 380 14.50 13.46 36.89
C HIS A 380 13.10 13.73 36.32
N ALA A 381 12.62 14.98 36.42
CA ALA A 381 11.32 15.36 35.91
C ALA A 381 11.26 15.23 34.37
N MET A 382 12.32 15.66 33.67
CA MET A 382 12.41 15.55 32.21
C MET A 382 12.51 14.11 31.72
N LEU A 383 13.22 13.23 32.44
CA LEU A 383 13.21 11.79 32.12
C LEU A 383 11.80 11.20 32.22
N VAL A 384 11.06 11.56 33.28
CA VAL A 384 9.68 11.09 33.47
C VAL A 384 8.76 11.64 32.37
N TRP A 385 8.89 12.92 32.02
CA TRP A 385 8.09 13.55 30.97
C TRP A 385 8.31 12.87 29.60
N LEU A 386 9.56 12.56 29.26
CA LEU A 386 9.91 11.83 28.03
C LEU A 386 9.61 10.33 28.09
N GLY A 387 9.21 9.79 29.25
CA GLY A 387 9.05 8.35 29.44
C GLY A 387 10.35 7.55 29.35
N LEU A 388 11.50 8.19 29.58
CA LEU A 388 12.82 7.56 29.53
C LEU A 388 13.22 6.99 30.88
N ARG A 389 13.92 5.85 30.87
CA ARG A 389 14.47 5.24 32.09
C ARG A 389 15.81 5.85 32.49
N SER A 390 16.53 6.43 31.52
CA SER A 390 17.84 7.06 31.72
C SER A 390 18.17 8.03 30.59
N ALA A 391 19.03 9.01 30.86
CA ALA A 391 19.44 10.00 29.87
C ALA A 391 20.15 9.41 28.64
N THR A 392 20.77 8.24 28.77
CA THR A 392 21.39 7.54 27.64
C THR A 392 20.39 7.09 26.57
N GLU A 393 19.10 6.96 26.91
CA GLU A 393 18.05 6.64 25.95
C GLU A 393 17.65 7.84 25.07
N PHE A 394 18.01 9.06 25.47
CA PHE A 394 17.69 10.28 24.71
C PHE A 394 18.52 10.42 23.41
N ALA A 395 19.81 10.05 23.47
CA ALA A 395 20.72 9.90 22.32
C ALA A 395 20.53 10.93 21.18
N PRO A 396 20.80 12.23 21.42
CA PRO A 396 20.48 13.31 20.46
C PRO A 396 21.28 13.23 19.16
N ASP A 397 22.40 12.50 19.13
CA ASP A 397 23.27 12.27 17.97
C ASP A 397 22.89 11.05 17.14
N ARG A 398 21.99 10.20 17.63
CA ARG A 398 21.62 8.94 16.97
C ARG A 398 20.77 9.21 15.74
N PHE A 399 21.16 8.65 14.60
CA PHE A 399 20.27 8.49 13.47
C PHE A 399 20.53 7.16 12.76
N ALA A 400 19.46 6.50 12.32
CA ALA A 400 19.51 5.26 11.57
C ALA A 400 18.59 5.39 10.33
N PRO A 401 19.16 5.47 9.10
CA PRO A 401 18.36 5.55 7.88
C PRO A 401 17.35 4.41 7.74
N ASP A 402 17.69 3.20 8.18
CA ASP A 402 16.79 2.03 8.12
C ASP A 402 15.51 2.23 8.95
N GLU A 403 15.58 2.90 10.10
CA GLU A 403 14.40 3.20 10.91
C GLU A 403 13.49 4.23 10.23
N ALA A 404 14.09 5.25 9.61
CA ALA A 404 13.35 6.23 8.83
C ALA A 404 12.69 5.56 7.61
N ASN A 405 13.42 4.73 6.88
CA ASN A 405 12.90 3.98 5.73
C ASN A 405 11.78 3.00 6.13
N ALA A 406 11.88 2.37 7.30
CA ALA A 406 10.81 1.52 7.83
C ALA A 406 9.53 2.29 8.15
N ARG A 407 9.62 3.57 8.53
CA ARG A 407 8.46 4.47 8.68
C ARG A 407 7.91 4.90 7.31
N LEU A 408 8.77 5.36 6.41
CA LEU A 408 8.40 5.76 5.05
C LEU A 408 7.69 4.67 4.26
N LEU A 409 8.07 3.40 4.44
CA LEU A 409 7.38 2.28 3.82
C LEU A 409 5.91 2.18 4.23
N ARG A 410 5.55 2.62 5.45
CA ARG A 410 4.17 2.58 5.97
C ARG A 410 3.28 3.66 5.36
N LEU A 411 3.84 4.65 4.66
CA LEU A 411 3.05 5.64 3.94
C LEU A 411 2.08 4.93 3.00
N THR A 412 0.80 5.28 3.13
CA THR A 412 -0.24 4.75 2.26
C THR A 412 -0.13 5.35 0.87
N ALA A 413 -0.57 4.60 -0.15
CA ALA A 413 -0.74 5.12 -1.50
C ALA A 413 -1.60 6.42 -1.51
N PRO A 414 -1.32 7.38 -2.40
CA PRO A 414 -1.99 8.68 -2.46
C PRO A 414 -3.48 8.64 -2.80
#